data_AF-A0A8J6I2Z2-F1
#
_entry.id   AF-A0A8J6I2Z2-F1
#
_cell.length_a   1.000
_cell.length_b   1.000
_cell.length_c   1.000
_cell.angle_alpha   90.00
_cell.angle_beta   90.00
_cell.angle_gamma   90.00
#
_symmetry.space_group_name_H-M   'P 1'
#
loop_
_entity.id
_entity.type
_entity.pdbx_description
1 polymer ?
#
loop_
_entity_poly.entity_id
_entity_poly.type
_entity_poly.pdbx_seq_one_letter_code
_entity_poly.pdbx_strand_id
1 'polypeptide(L)' 'RGNLDPTVLFAPNDVIDREVRRVHAEGTEAPGHVFNLGHGVMPDTDPDALLRVVDLVHSL' A
#
# COMPACT_ATOMS: atom_id res chain seq x y z
N ARG A 1 -12.59 -0.45 2.47
CA ARG A 1 -12.26 -1.49 1.46
C ARG A 1 -10.95 -1.06 0.83
N GLY A 2 -9.90 -1.87 0.90
CA GLY A 2 -8.59 -1.45 0.42
C GLY A 2 -8.41 -1.54 -1.08
N ASN A 3 -7.37 -0.87 -1.54
CA ASN A 3 -7.13 -0.45 -2.91
C ASN A 3 -5.72 -0.78 -3.41
N LEU A 4 -4.81 -1.23 -2.53
CA LEU A 4 -3.52 -1.78 -2.92
C LEU A 4 -3.61 -3.31 -3.10
N ASP A 5 -3.19 -3.82 -4.26
CA ASP A 5 -3.06 -5.26 -4.47
C ASP A 5 -1.97 -5.82 -3.52
N PRO A 6 -2.30 -6.78 -2.62
CA PRO A 6 -1.32 -7.28 -1.65
C PRO A 6 -0.14 -8.02 -2.29
N THR A 7 -0.24 -8.45 -3.55
CA THR A 7 0.89 -9.05 -4.30
C THR A 7 2.03 -8.08 -4.57
N VAL A 8 1.75 -6.77 -4.53
CA VAL A 8 2.77 -5.71 -4.63
C VAL A 8 3.82 -5.83 -3.54
N LEU A 9 3.48 -6.39 -2.36
CA LEU A 9 4.40 -6.53 -1.23
C LEU A 9 5.56 -7.51 -1.49
N PHE A 10 5.51 -8.28 -2.58
CA PHE A 10 6.60 -9.15 -3.03
C PHE A 10 7.50 -8.51 -4.10
N ALA A 11 7.18 -7.29 -4.54
CA ALA A 11 7.95 -6.59 -5.55
C ALA A 11 9.15 -5.85 -4.93
N PRO A 12 10.12 -5.41 -5.75
CA PRO A 12 11.17 -4.49 -5.31
C PRO A 12 10.61 -3.22 -4.67
N ASN A 13 11.37 -2.63 -3.74
CA ASN A 13 10.93 -1.47 -2.94
C ASN A 13 10.48 -0.26 -3.78
N ASP A 14 11.12 -0.01 -4.92
CA ASP A 14 10.74 1.08 -5.83
C ASP A 14 9.35 0.84 -6.48
N VAL A 15 9.00 -0.43 -6.72
CA VAL A 15 7.67 -0.81 -7.20
C VAL A 15 6.63 -0.64 -6.11
N ILE A 16 6.95 -1.07 -4.88
CA ILE A 16 6.07 -0.86 -3.72
C ILE A 16 5.76 0.63 -3.56
N ASP A 17 6.79 1.47 -3.54
CA ASP A 17 6.64 2.92 -3.34
C ASP A 17 5.79 3.57 -4.43
N ARG A 18 6.00 3.16 -5.69
CA ARG A 18 5.23 3.66 -6.83
C ARG A 18 3.75 3.32 -6.70
N GLU A 19 3.42 2.07 -6.39
CA GLU A 19 2.02 1.63 -6.28
C GLU A 19 1.33 2.27 -5.07
N VAL A 20 2.01 2.41 -3.93
CA VAL A 20 1.46 3.13 -2.77
C VAL A 20 1.12 4.57 -3.13
N ARG A 21 2.01 5.29 -3.82
CA ARG A 21 1.76 6.68 -4.24
C ARG A 21 0.60 6.78 -5.23
N ARG A 22 0.52 5.86 -6.19
CA ARG A 22 -0.59 5.79 -7.15
C ARG A 22 -1.92 5.62 -6.43
N VAL A 23 -2.00 4.62 -5.57
CA VAL A 23 -3.20 4.26 -4.82
C VAL A 23 -3.61 5.37 -3.83
N HIS A 24 -2.64 6.02 -3.19
CA HIS A 24 -2.89 7.19 -2.35
C HIS A 24 -3.48 8.35 -3.16
N ALA A 25 -2.87 8.69 -4.30
CA ALA A 25 -3.34 9.77 -5.16
C ALA A 25 -4.79 9.53 -5.65
N GLU A 26 -5.10 8.32 -6.10
CA GLU A 26 -6.48 7.91 -6.46
C GLU A 26 -7.45 8.04 -5.27
N GLY A 27 -6.97 7.75 -4.07
CA GLY A 27 -7.74 7.90 -2.84
C GLY A 27 -8.07 9.35 -2.47
N THR A 28 -7.20 10.31 -2.79
CA THR A 28 -7.41 11.73 -2.44
C THR A 28 -8.63 12.36 -3.12
N GLU A 29 -9.13 11.77 -4.21
CA GLU A 29 -10.34 12.22 -4.90
C GLU A 29 -11.63 11.81 -4.16
N ALA A 30 -11.54 10.87 -3.21
CA ALA A 30 -12.69 10.35 -2.46
C ALA A 30 -12.72 10.92 -1.02
N PRO A 31 -13.79 11.65 -0.62
CA PRO A 31 -13.95 12.12 0.75
C PRO A 31 -13.90 10.97 1.76
N GLY A 32 -13.02 11.06 2.75
CA GLY A 32 -12.89 10.06 3.82
C GLY A 32 -12.18 8.78 3.40
N HIS A 33 -11.29 8.84 2.40
CA HIS A 33 -10.49 7.71 1.99
C HIS A 33 -9.64 7.13 3.13
N VAL A 34 -9.70 5.80 3.29
CA VAL A 34 -8.83 5.04 4.19
C VAL A 34 -8.01 4.10 3.34
N PHE A 35 -6.71 4.36 3.27
CA PHE A 35 -5.75 3.49 2.58
C PHE A 35 -5.75 2.11 3.22
N ASN A 36 -5.80 1.05 2.41
CA ASN A 36 -5.74 -0.31 2.93
C ASN A 36 -5.32 -1.29 1.81
N LEU A 37 -4.94 -2.51 2.19
CA LEU A 37 -4.78 -3.61 1.26
C LEU A 37 -6.14 -4.07 0.73
N GLY A 38 -6.18 -4.44 -0.54
CA GLY A 38 -7.36 -4.94 -1.21
C GLY A 38 -7.89 -6.21 -0.56
N HIS A 39 -6.99 -7.08 -0.11
CA HIS A 39 -7.26 -8.32 0.63
C HIS A 39 -6.34 -8.43 1.85
N GLY A 40 -6.48 -9.49 2.64
CA GLY A 40 -5.60 -9.74 3.79
C GLY A 40 -4.13 -9.89 3.40
N VAL A 41 -3.25 -9.62 4.37
CA VAL A 41 -1.81 -9.89 4.26
C VAL A 41 -1.59 -11.37 3.99
N MET A 42 -0.71 -11.69 3.05
CA MET A 42 -0.36 -13.08 2.74
C MET A 42 0.63 -13.62 3.78
N PRO A 43 0.56 -14.92 4.16
CA PRO A 43 1.38 -15.48 5.23
C PRO A 43 2.90 -15.28 5.05
N ASP A 44 3.37 -15.29 3.81
CA ASP A 44 4.79 -15.19 3.47
C ASP A 44 5.24 -13.73 3.23
N THR A 45 4.38 -12.74 3.50
CA THR A 45 4.71 -11.32 3.34
C THR A 45 5.82 -10.93 4.32
N ASP A 46 6.88 -10.30 3.81
CA ASP A 46 7.92 -9.71 4.65
C ASP A 46 7.33 -8.56 5.50
N PRO A 47 7.42 -8.60 6.84
CA PRO A 47 7.00 -7.50 7.70
C PRO A 47 7.62 -6.15 7.34
N ASP A 48 8.86 -6.13 6.83
CA ASP A 48 9.53 -4.88 6.44
C ASP A 48 8.86 -4.22 5.24
N ALA A 49 8.29 -5.01 4.32
CA ALA A 49 7.51 -4.47 3.21
C ALA A 49 6.23 -3.79 3.70
N LEU A 50 5.57 -4.35 4.72
CA LEU A 50 4.40 -3.74 5.35
C LEU A 50 4.75 -2.45 6.09
N LEU A 51 5.84 -2.44 6.86
CA LEU A 51 6.33 -1.25 7.57
C LEU A 51 6.63 -0.13 6.57
N ARG A 52 7.31 -0.44 5.46
CA ARG A 52 7.55 0.51 4.37
C ARG A 52 6.27 1.13 3.84
N VAL A 53 5.23 0.32 3.58
CA VAL A 53 3.94 0.84 3.10
C VAL A 53 3.32 1.79 4.13
N VAL A 54 3.29 1.40 5.41
CA VAL A 54 2.72 2.22 6.49
C VAL A 54 3.48 3.54 6.63
N ASP A 55 4.80 3.49 6.69
CA ASP A 55 5.66 4.66 6.82
C ASP A 55 5.50 5.60 5.63
N LEU A 56 5.46 5.05 4.41
CA LEU A 56 5.27 5.85 3.21
C LEU A 56 3.89 6.52 3.21
N VAL A 57 2.80 5.80 3.50
CA VAL A 57 1.44 6.37 3.54
C VAL A 57 1.34 7.51 4.55
N HIS A 58 1.98 7.42 5.73
CA HIS A 58 1.97 8.50 6.72
C HIS A 58 2.86 9.70 6.36
N SER A 59 3.77 9.54 5.39
CA SER A 59 4.65 10.61 4.91
C SER A 59 4.08 11.42 3.74
N LEU A 60 2.99 10.96 3.13
CA LEU A 60 2.30 11.58 1.99
C LEU A 60 1.17 12.49 2.47
#